data_AF-A0A8S4E3F6-F1
#
_entry.id   AF-A0A8S4E3F6-F1
#
_cell.length_a   1.000
_cell.length_b   1.000
_cell.length_c   1.000
_cell.angle_alpha   90.00
_cell.angle_beta   90.00
_cell.angle_gamma   90.00
#
_symmetry.space_group_name_H-M   'P 1'
#
loop_
_entity.id
_entity.type
_entity.pdbx_description
1 polymer ?
#
loop_
_entity_poly.entity_id
_entity_poly.type
_entity_poly.pdbx_seq_one_letter_code
_entity_poly.pdbx_strand_id
1 'polypeptide(L)'
;MPHCQYQDKIVNKTKTKLLTVDREQVLTNCSRLNTLDRVSDFNYLGSLITNDGNCDSEIKRRIQIAKSAMTKLEKIWKNTNITKRTKVRLVHALVFPIFLYGSETWTIKANLKTRIDAFEMWIWRKMLRIPWTAFRRNESILNELKIFVRLSDICRSRMLKFLGHIARSGPESLEKHILMGKVEGKRRRGRAPARWCDQTQSYLQLRLHEALHTAADRSTWRTLSRPNHNAVID
;
A
#
# COMPACT_ATOMS: atom_id res chain seq x y z
N MET A 1 -38.72 -0.27 9.12
CA MET A 1 -37.86 -0.25 7.92
C MET A 1 -38.73 -0.50 6.70
N PRO A 2 -38.88 0.49 5.81
CA PRO A 2 -38.68 0.18 4.39
C PRO A 2 -38.07 1.39 3.65
N HIS A 3 -37.12 1.15 2.74
CA HIS A 3 -36.91 1.93 1.50
C HIS A 3 -35.61 1.44 0.83
N CYS A 4 -35.66 0.23 0.26
CA CYS A 4 -34.85 -0.05 -0.92
C CYS A 4 -35.83 -0.14 -2.08
N GLN A 5 -36.12 1.01 -2.70
CA GLN A 5 -36.78 1.02 -4.00
C GLN A 5 -35.79 0.38 -4.98
N TYR A 6 -36.12 -0.81 -5.48
CA TYR A 6 -35.38 -1.43 -6.58
C TYR A 6 -35.45 -0.47 -7.76
N GLN A 7 -34.35 0.26 -8.00
CA GLN A 7 -34.21 1.03 -9.22
C GLN A 7 -33.90 0.04 -10.35
N ASP A 8 -34.72 0.04 -11.40
CA ASP A 8 -34.52 -0.75 -12.62
C ASP A 8 -33.30 -0.27 -13.40
N LYS A 9 -32.11 -0.56 -12.87
CA LYS A 9 -30.83 -0.25 -13.49
C LYS A 9 -30.30 -1.47 -14.23
N ILE A 10 -30.11 -1.32 -15.54
CA ILE A 10 -29.51 -2.35 -16.39
C ILE A 10 -27.97 -2.34 -16.19
N VAL A 11 -27.40 -3.51 -15.92
CA VAL A 11 -25.95 -3.69 -15.72
C VAL A 11 -25.23 -3.71 -17.07
N ASN A 12 -24.17 -2.92 -17.21
CA ASN A 12 -23.30 -2.96 -18.39
C ASN A 12 -22.35 -4.16 -18.32
N LYS A 13 -22.70 -5.24 -19.03
CA LYS A 13 -21.93 -6.50 -19.03
C LYS A 13 -20.48 -6.35 -19.53
N THR A 14 -20.17 -5.37 -20.37
CA THR A 14 -18.80 -5.16 -20.87
C THR A 14 -17.88 -4.61 -19.78
N LYS A 15 -18.40 -3.70 -18.94
CA LYS A 15 -17.65 -3.06 -17.84
C LYS A 15 -17.69 -3.87 -16.55
N THR A 16 -18.70 -4.73 -16.37
CA THR A 16 -18.86 -5.55 -15.17
C THR A 16 -18.12 -6.88 -15.34
N LYS A 17 -17.16 -7.14 -14.44
CA LYS A 17 -16.38 -8.38 -14.39
C LYS A 17 -16.64 -9.09 -13.07
N LEU A 18 -16.50 -10.41 -13.09
CA LEU A 18 -16.69 -11.27 -11.92
C LEU A 18 -15.33 -11.71 -11.36
N LEU A 19 -14.99 -11.20 -10.18
CA LEU A 19 -13.78 -11.55 -9.45
C LEU A 19 -14.15 -12.43 -8.24
N THR A 20 -13.75 -13.70 -8.27
CA THR A 20 -14.06 -14.64 -7.17
C THR A 20 -12.91 -14.67 -6.18
N VAL A 21 -13.13 -14.09 -5.00
CA VAL A 21 -12.16 -14.05 -3.90
C VAL A 21 -12.40 -15.27 -3.00
N ASP A 22 -12.09 -16.43 -3.53
CA ASP A 22 -12.13 -17.70 -2.80
C ASP A 22 -11.05 -18.67 -3.32
N ARG A 23 -10.59 -19.57 -2.44
CA ARG A 23 -9.59 -20.57 -2.79
C ARG A 23 -10.14 -21.68 -3.66
N GLU A 24 -11.42 -22.01 -3.51
CA GLU A 24 -12.05 -23.07 -4.31
C GLU A 24 -12.49 -22.53 -5.67
N GLN A 25 -12.53 -21.19 -5.84
CA GLN A 25 -12.96 -20.51 -7.07
C GLN A 25 -14.38 -20.90 -7.51
N VAL A 26 -15.17 -21.51 -6.61
CA VAL A 26 -16.53 -21.97 -6.90
C VAL A 26 -17.51 -20.89 -6.46
N LEU A 27 -18.31 -20.41 -7.41
CA LEU A 27 -19.46 -19.58 -7.12
C LEU A 27 -20.72 -20.44 -7.09
N THR A 28 -21.17 -20.79 -5.88
CA THR A 28 -22.42 -21.52 -5.69
C THR A 28 -23.61 -20.56 -5.80
N ASN A 29 -24.73 -21.02 -6.38
CA ASN A 29 -26.01 -20.29 -6.43
C ASN A 29 -26.01 -18.92 -7.17
N CYS A 30 -25.11 -18.73 -8.15
CA CYS A 30 -24.97 -17.47 -8.90
C CYS A 30 -25.21 -17.61 -10.41
N SER A 31 -26.22 -18.39 -10.84
CA SER A 31 -26.48 -18.68 -12.26
C SER A 31 -26.68 -17.41 -13.12
N ARG A 32 -27.28 -16.36 -12.56
CA ARG A 32 -27.50 -15.06 -13.23
C ARG A 32 -26.20 -14.28 -13.47
N LEU A 33 -25.12 -14.58 -12.76
CA LEU A 33 -23.81 -13.95 -12.92
C LEU A 33 -22.89 -14.71 -13.88
N ASN A 34 -23.29 -15.92 -14.32
CA ASN A 34 -22.50 -16.71 -15.28
C ASN A 34 -22.29 -16.03 -16.63
N THR A 35 -23.12 -15.04 -16.99
CA THR A 35 -22.98 -14.27 -18.23
C THR A 35 -21.90 -13.18 -18.16
N LEU A 36 -21.30 -12.96 -16.98
CA LEU A 36 -20.23 -11.98 -16.79
C LEU A 36 -18.87 -12.64 -16.97
N ASP A 37 -17.93 -11.90 -17.55
CA ASP A 37 -16.57 -12.38 -17.72
C ASP A 37 -15.88 -12.55 -16.36
N ARG A 38 -15.37 -13.75 -16.13
CA ARG A 38 -14.55 -14.06 -14.96
C ARG A 38 -13.12 -13.57 -15.16
N VAL A 39 -12.60 -12.87 -14.16
CA VAL A 39 -11.24 -12.32 -14.18
C VAL A 39 -10.49 -12.72 -12.91
N SER A 40 -9.16 -12.87 -13.02
CA SER A 40 -8.26 -13.10 -11.88
C SER A 40 -7.88 -11.82 -11.14
N ASP A 41 -7.95 -10.69 -11.85
CA ASP A 41 -7.52 -9.40 -11.38
C ASP A 41 -8.35 -8.29 -12.06
N PHE A 42 -8.56 -7.21 -11.32
CA PHE A 42 -9.38 -6.10 -11.78
C PHE A 42 -8.88 -4.77 -11.21
N ASN A 43 -8.82 -3.74 -12.05
CA ASN A 43 -8.46 -2.39 -11.62
C ASN A 43 -9.70 -1.67 -11.08
N TYR A 44 -9.80 -1.56 -9.76
CA TYR A 44 -10.91 -0.90 -9.08
C TYR A 44 -10.43 0.39 -8.42
N LEU A 45 -11.06 1.52 -8.76
CA LEU A 45 -10.70 2.86 -8.26
C LEU A 45 -9.20 3.17 -8.36
N GLY A 46 -8.57 2.68 -9.43
CA GLY A 46 -7.15 2.88 -9.71
C GLY A 46 -6.20 1.87 -9.05
N SER A 47 -6.68 0.99 -8.16
CA SER A 47 -5.89 -0.07 -7.51
C SER A 47 -6.18 -1.44 -8.13
N LEU A 48 -5.13 -2.20 -8.43
CA LEU A 48 -5.28 -3.58 -8.90
C LEU A 48 -5.63 -4.51 -7.73
N ILE A 49 -6.77 -5.18 -7.83
CA ILE A 49 -7.23 -6.19 -6.88
C ILE A 49 -7.10 -7.55 -7.56
N THR A 50 -6.51 -8.52 -6.86
CA THR A 50 -6.35 -9.90 -7.33
C THR A 50 -7.26 -10.84 -6.54
N ASN A 51 -7.64 -11.96 -7.15
CA ASN A 51 -8.48 -13.00 -6.52
C ASN A 51 -7.81 -13.67 -5.31
N ASP A 52 -6.47 -13.70 -5.26
CA ASP A 52 -5.67 -14.27 -4.17
C ASP A 52 -5.47 -13.31 -2.98
N GLY A 53 -5.93 -12.06 -3.10
CA GLY A 53 -5.81 -11.02 -2.06
C GLY A 53 -4.37 -10.53 -1.83
N ASN A 54 -3.44 -10.80 -2.74
CA ASN A 54 -2.04 -10.41 -2.60
C ASN A 54 -1.76 -9.02 -3.18
N CYS A 55 -0.93 -8.23 -2.51
CA CYS A 55 -0.58 -6.88 -2.95
C CYS A 55 0.64 -6.84 -3.89
N ASP A 56 1.30 -7.96 -4.19
CA ASP A 56 2.53 -8.01 -5.00
C ASP A 56 2.35 -7.39 -6.39
N SER A 57 1.26 -7.75 -7.08
CA SER A 57 0.95 -7.25 -8.44
C SER A 57 0.68 -5.74 -8.43
N GLU A 58 -0.07 -5.23 -7.44
CA GLU A 58 -0.33 -3.78 -7.32
C GLU A 58 0.94 -3.00 -6.98
N ILE A 59 1.77 -3.49 -6.05
CA ILE A 59 3.04 -2.84 -5.69
C ILE A 59 3.97 -2.79 -6.91
N LYS A 60 4.09 -3.90 -7.66
CA LYS A 60 4.85 -3.94 -8.92
C LYS A 60 4.31 -2.91 -9.92
N ARG A 61 2.99 -2.86 -10.12
CA ARG A 61 2.34 -1.89 -11.00
C ARG A 61 2.67 -0.46 -10.60
N ARG A 62 2.55 -0.11 -9.32
CA ARG A 62 2.88 1.22 -8.78
C ARG A 62 4.34 1.60 -8.98
N ILE A 63 5.26 0.66 -8.76
CA ILE A 63 6.67 0.83 -9.05
C ILE A 63 6.87 1.18 -10.53
N GLN A 64 6.22 0.46 -11.46
CA GLN A 64 6.38 0.74 -12.89
C GLN A 64 5.84 2.12 -13.29
N ILE A 65 4.66 2.51 -12.79
CA ILE A 65 4.08 3.83 -13.08
C ILE A 65 4.99 4.93 -12.53
N ALA A 66 5.51 4.78 -11.31
CA ALA A 66 6.41 5.75 -10.71
C ALA A 66 7.80 5.78 -11.40
N LYS A 67 8.33 4.63 -11.86
CA LYS A 67 9.55 4.56 -12.70
C LYS A 67 9.37 5.28 -14.04
N SER A 68 8.20 5.14 -14.66
CA SER A 68 7.84 5.85 -15.88
C SER A 68 7.83 7.37 -15.64
N ALA A 69 7.16 7.83 -14.58
CA ALA A 69 7.16 9.24 -14.19
C ALA A 69 8.59 9.77 -13.91
N MET A 70 9.41 9.02 -13.17
CA MET A 70 10.81 9.37 -12.90
C MET A 70 11.62 9.50 -14.19
N THR A 71 11.35 8.65 -15.19
CA THR A 71 12.03 8.69 -16.49
C THR A 71 11.57 9.88 -17.34
N LYS A 72 10.29 10.25 -17.31
CA LYS A 72 9.79 11.46 -18.00
C LYS A 72 10.43 12.75 -17.49
N LEU A 73 10.87 12.77 -16.23
CA LEU A 73 11.54 13.92 -15.60
C LEU A 73 13.07 13.95 -15.85
N GLU A 74 13.59 13.14 -16.76
CA GLU A 74 15.04 13.01 -17.01
C GLU A 74 15.75 14.34 -17.28
N LYS A 75 15.12 15.27 -18.02
CA LYS A 75 15.67 16.61 -18.28
C LYS A 75 15.96 17.38 -16.98
N ILE A 76 15.10 17.25 -15.98
CA ILE A 76 15.27 17.89 -14.66
C ILE A 76 16.48 17.28 -13.94
N TRP A 77 16.62 15.95 -13.97
CA TRP A 77 17.73 15.26 -13.30
C TRP A 77 19.08 15.58 -13.94
N LYS A 78 19.10 15.79 -15.26
CA LYS A 78 20.29 16.21 -16.02
C LYS A 78 20.69 17.66 -15.77
N ASN A 79 19.75 18.55 -15.47
CA ASN A 79 20.02 19.97 -15.29
C ASN A 79 20.87 20.24 -14.03
N THR A 80 22.06 20.83 -14.21
CA THR A 80 23.01 21.18 -13.14
C THR A 80 22.62 22.44 -12.37
N ASN A 81 21.82 23.33 -12.96
CA ASN A 81 21.35 24.56 -12.32
C ASN A 81 20.32 24.28 -11.21
N ILE A 82 19.75 23.07 -11.18
CA ILE A 82 18.79 22.66 -10.15
C ILE A 82 19.55 21.95 -9.02
N THR A 83 19.46 22.51 -7.81
CA THR A 83 20.12 21.94 -6.63
C THR A 83 19.60 20.54 -6.31
N LYS A 84 20.45 19.70 -5.69
CA LYS A 84 20.07 18.36 -5.23
C LYS A 84 18.88 18.41 -4.27
N ARG A 85 18.84 19.39 -3.37
CA ARG A 85 17.73 19.60 -2.42
C ARG A 85 16.40 19.83 -3.16
N THR A 86 16.40 20.65 -4.21
CA THR A 86 15.20 20.87 -5.02
C THR A 86 14.78 19.60 -5.75
N LYS A 87 15.73 18.83 -6.31
CA LYS A 87 15.43 17.54 -6.96
C LYS A 87 14.80 16.53 -6.00
N VAL A 88 15.31 16.43 -4.76
CA VAL A 88 14.71 15.59 -3.71
C VAL A 88 13.27 16.01 -3.44
N ARG A 89 12.99 17.31 -3.29
CA ARG A 89 11.61 17.83 -3.12
C ARG A 89 10.70 17.46 -4.30
N LEU A 90 11.21 17.54 -5.53
CA LEU A 90 10.45 17.15 -6.73
C LEU A 90 10.12 15.66 -6.74
N VAL A 91 11.06 14.79 -6.36
CA VAL A 91 10.79 13.36 -6.21
C VAL A 91 9.68 13.11 -5.18
N HIS A 92 9.76 13.75 -4.01
CA HIS A 92 8.74 13.62 -2.97
C HIS A 92 7.37 14.16 -3.40
N ALA A 93 7.33 15.19 -4.25
CA ALA A 93 6.08 15.82 -4.69
C ALA A 93 5.44 15.14 -5.91
N LEU A 94 6.24 14.60 -6.83
CA LEU A 94 5.76 14.13 -8.14
C LEU A 94 5.81 12.62 -8.30
N VAL A 95 6.80 11.95 -7.70
CA VAL A 95 7.04 10.51 -7.93
C VAL A 95 6.50 9.69 -6.77
N PHE A 96 6.76 10.09 -5.53
CA PHE A 96 6.33 9.33 -4.36
C PHE A 96 4.80 9.23 -4.23
N PRO A 97 3.99 10.27 -4.51
CA PRO A 97 2.53 10.15 -4.42
C PRO A 97 1.95 9.13 -5.39
N ILE A 98 2.55 8.97 -6.58
CA ILE A 98 2.16 7.96 -7.57
C ILE A 98 2.32 6.55 -6.99
N PHE A 99 3.45 6.31 -6.33
CA PHE A 99 3.74 5.04 -5.68
C PHE A 99 2.87 4.83 -4.44
N LEU A 100 2.73 5.84 -3.59
CA LEU A 100 2.06 5.74 -2.29
C LEU A 100 0.53 5.64 -2.37
N TYR A 101 -0.06 5.80 -3.56
CA TYR A 101 -1.50 5.68 -3.73
C TYR A 101 -2.00 4.28 -3.32
N GLY A 102 -2.91 4.25 -2.34
CA GLY A 102 -3.49 3.02 -1.81
C GLY A 102 -2.54 2.21 -0.91
N SER A 103 -1.34 2.73 -0.62
CA SER A 103 -0.34 2.02 0.21
C SER A 103 -0.79 1.76 1.64
N GLU A 104 -1.77 2.51 2.14
CA GLU A 104 -2.42 2.30 3.43
C GLU A 104 -3.06 0.91 3.56
N THR A 105 -3.50 0.33 2.43
CA THR A 105 -4.26 -0.93 2.38
C THR A 105 -3.39 -2.16 2.12
N TRP A 106 -2.11 -1.97 1.82
CA TRP A 106 -1.24 -3.08 1.42
C TRP A 106 -0.78 -3.92 2.59
N THR A 107 -0.72 -5.23 2.36
CA THR A 107 -0.03 -6.16 3.26
C THR A 107 1.44 -6.31 2.83
N ILE A 108 2.35 -5.57 3.47
CA ILE A 108 3.77 -5.51 3.08
C ILE A 108 4.57 -6.60 3.83
N LYS A 109 4.85 -7.69 3.12
CA LYS A 109 5.76 -8.76 3.56
C LYS A 109 7.23 -8.31 3.47
N ALA A 110 8.14 -9.02 4.14
CA ALA A 110 9.57 -8.69 4.15
C ALA A 110 10.18 -8.55 2.73
N ASN A 111 9.86 -9.47 1.81
CA ASN A 111 10.33 -9.41 0.42
C ASN A 111 9.81 -8.16 -0.33
N LEU A 112 8.57 -7.74 -0.05
CA LEU A 112 7.98 -6.53 -0.61
C LEU A 112 8.66 -5.28 -0.02
N LYS A 113 8.95 -5.27 1.29
CA LYS A 113 9.72 -4.19 1.94
C LYS A 113 11.06 -4.00 1.24
N THR A 114 11.85 -5.07 1.07
CA THR A 114 13.14 -5.01 0.36
C THR A 114 12.99 -4.48 -1.06
N ARG A 115 11.93 -4.87 -1.77
CA ARG A 115 11.65 -4.37 -3.13
C ARG A 115 11.33 -2.87 -3.15
N ILE A 116 10.57 -2.38 -2.17
CA ILE A 116 10.25 -0.96 -2.03
C ILE A 116 11.53 -0.15 -1.74
N ASP A 117 12.38 -0.65 -0.85
CA ASP A 117 13.65 0.01 -0.51
C ASP A 117 14.63 -0.01 -1.68
N ALA A 118 14.65 -1.08 -2.47
CA ALA A 118 15.43 -1.16 -3.70
C ALA A 118 14.90 -0.19 -4.78
N PHE A 119 13.59 -0.06 -4.91
CA PHE A 119 12.96 0.91 -5.81
C PHE A 119 13.30 2.35 -5.41
N GLU A 120 13.25 2.67 -4.12
CA GLU A 120 13.68 3.97 -3.60
C GLU A 120 15.16 4.25 -3.96
N MET A 121 16.06 3.29 -3.74
CA MET A 121 17.46 3.46 -4.11
C MET A 121 17.65 3.64 -5.62
N TRP A 122 16.85 2.97 -6.44
CA TRP A 122 16.84 3.19 -7.89
C TRP A 122 16.46 4.63 -8.25
N ILE A 123 15.45 5.22 -7.57
CA ILE A 123 15.07 6.63 -7.77
C ILE A 123 16.25 7.55 -7.44
N TRP A 124 16.86 7.39 -6.26
CA TRP A 124 17.95 8.26 -5.82
C TRP A 124 19.18 8.16 -6.71
N ARG A 125 19.54 6.95 -7.14
CA ARG A 125 20.62 6.73 -8.11
C ARG A 125 20.31 7.37 -9.46
N LYS A 126 19.07 7.24 -9.96
CA LYS A 126 18.65 7.85 -11.23
C LYS A 126 18.66 9.37 -11.15
N MET A 127 18.19 9.95 -10.05
CA MET A 127 18.22 11.40 -9.80
C MET A 127 19.64 11.96 -9.78
N LEU A 128 20.56 11.26 -9.12
CA LEU A 128 21.98 11.63 -9.02
C LEU A 128 22.81 11.21 -10.24
N ARG A 129 22.20 10.51 -11.20
CA ARG A 129 22.86 9.98 -12.41
C ARG A 129 24.07 9.09 -12.09
N ILE A 130 23.98 8.30 -11.03
CA ILE A 130 25.05 7.39 -10.61
C ILE A 130 24.98 6.13 -11.49
N PRO A 131 26.02 5.84 -12.31
CA PRO A 131 26.06 4.60 -13.06
C PRO A 131 26.29 3.40 -12.13
N TRP A 132 25.90 2.21 -12.58
CA TRP A 132 26.08 1.00 -11.78
C TRP A 132 27.57 0.67 -11.53
N THR A 133 28.46 1.07 -12.45
CA THR A 133 29.92 0.92 -12.38
C THR A 133 30.59 1.79 -11.31
N ALA A 134 29.89 2.74 -10.72
CA ALA A 134 30.46 3.59 -9.67
C ALA A 134 30.63 2.86 -8.33
N PHE A 135 30.03 1.66 -8.16
CA PHE A 135 30.07 0.85 -6.93
C PHE A 135 29.77 1.62 -5.63
N ARG A 136 29.03 2.73 -5.74
CA ARG A 136 28.74 3.61 -4.61
C ARG A 136 27.80 2.92 -3.63
N ARG A 137 28.13 2.92 -2.34
CA ARG A 137 27.29 2.33 -1.27
C ARG A 137 25.95 3.07 -1.13
N ASN A 138 24.89 2.35 -0.77
CA ASN A 138 23.55 2.92 -0.59
C ASN A 138 23.52 3.95 0.55
N GLU A 139 24.17 3.66 1.67
CA GLU A 139 24.30 4.56 2.83
C GLU A 139 24.89 5.92 2.46
N SER A 140 25.96 5.94 1.65
CA SER A 140 26.59 7.18 1.18
C SER A 140 25.60 8.08 0.42
N ILE A 141 24.70 7.48 -0.37
CA ILE A 141 23.69 8.22 -1.13
C ILE A 141 22.62 8.77 -0.20
N LEU A 142 22.14 7.97 0.75
CA LEU A 142 21.13 8.39 1.72
C LEU A 142 21.65 9.53 2.62
N ASN A 143 22.89 9.41 3.09
CA ASN A 143 23.55 10.44 3.91
C ASN A 143 23.77 11.74 3.13
N GLU A 144 24.23 11.67 1.87
CA GLU A 144 24.38 12.85 1.02
C GLU A 144 23.04 13.58 0.81
N LEU A 145 21.97 12.82 0.57
CA LEU A 145 20.63 13.37 0.33
C LEU A 145 19.86 13.69 1.61
N LYS A 146 20.43 13.39 2.79
CA LYS A 146 19.81 13.55 4.11
C LYS A 146 18.46 12.81 4.21
N ILE A 147 18.40 11.58 3.69
CA ILE A 147 17.22 10.72 3.74
C ILE A 147 17.29 9.84 4.98
N PHE A 148 16.57 10.25 6.03
CA PHE A 148 16.50 9.53 7.30
C PHE A 148 15.28 8.60 7.41
N VAL A 149 14.33 8.72 6.49
CA VAL A 149 13.10 7.92 6.49
C VAL A 149 13.00 7.22 5.14
N ARG A 150 12.99 5.89 5.15
CA ARG A 150 12.86 5.07 3.94
C ARG A 150 11.42 5.08 3.42
N LEU A 151 11.26 4.78 2.12
CA LEU A 151 9.94 4.73 1.49
C LEU A 151 9.03 3.64 2.08
N SER A 152 9.60 2.52 2.51
CA SER A 152 8.85 1.47 3.20
C SER A 152 8.32 1.92 4.57
N ASP A 153 9.08 2.74 5.30
CA ASP A 153 8.61 3.34 6.57
C ASP A 153 7.50 4.36 6.34
N ILE A 154 7.51 5.07 5.22
CA ILE A 154 6.39 5.95 4.84
C ILE A 154 5.12 5.12 4.61
N CYS A 155 5.22 3.97 3.94
CA CYS A 155 4.09 3.06 3.74
C CYS A 155 3.56 2.53 5.08
N ARG A 156 4.46 2.10 5.98
CA ARG A 156 4.12 1.70 7.35
C ARG A 156 3.39 2.81 8.10
N SER A 157 3.92 4.04 8.07
CA SER A 157 3.29 5.20 8.72
C SER A 157 1.89 5.48 8.18
N ARG A 158 1.70 5.39 6.86
CA ARG A 158 0.39 5.56 6.21
C ARG A 158 -0.61 4.51 6.65
N MET A 159 -0.21 3.24 6.67
CA MET A 159 -1.01 2.12 7.18
C MET A 159 -1.47 2.37 8.63
N LEU A 160 -0.55 2.76 9.52
CA LEU A 160 -0.87 3.04 10.92
C LEU A 160 -1.77 4.28 11.08
N LYS A 161 -1.55 5.34 10.29
CA LYS A 161 -2.45 6.50 10.28
C LYS A 161 -3.87 6.11 9.87
N PHE A 162 -3.99 5.23 8.87
CA PHE A 162 -5.28 4.72 8.42
C PHE A 162 -5.96 3.85 9.47
N LEU A 163 -5.22 2.97 10.16
CA LEU A 163 -5.76 2.25 11.33
C LEU A 163 -6.33 3.23 12.37
N GLY A 164 -5.60 4.30 12.67
CA GLY A 164 -6.09 5.28 13.62
C GLY A 164 -7.37 5.98 13.15
N HIS A 165 -7.50 6.22 11.84
CA HIS A 165 -8.74 6.74 11.27
C HIS A 165 -9.90 5.75 11.46
N ILE A 166 -9.68 4.46 11.20
CA ILE A 166 -10.66 3.40 11.44
C ILE A 166 -11.04 3.31 12.92
N ALA A 167 -10.08 3.34 13.85
CA ALA A 167 -10.35 3.25 15.28
C ALA A 167 -11.30 4.35 15.77
N ARG A 168 -11.08 5.58 15.28
CA ARG A 168 -11.87 6.78 15.64
C ARG A 168 -13.12 6.98 14.77
N SER A 169 -13.34 6.12 13.78
CA SER A 169 -14.57 6.17 12.98
C SER A 169 -15.78 5.75 13.82
N GLY A 170 -16.96 6.26 13.43
CA GLY A 170 -18.23 5.98 14.09
C GLY A 170 -18.59 4.50 14.06
N PRO A 171 -19.58 4.08 14.86
CA PRO A 171 -19.96 2.67 14.95
C PRO A 171 -20.42 2.13 13.60
N GLU A 172 -21.05 2.94 12.75
CA GLU A 172 -21.55 2.58 11.41
C GLU A 172 -20.46 2.42 10.32
N SER A 173 -19.17 2.63 10.64
CA SER A 173 -18.11 2.48 9.63
C SER A 173 -17.97 1.01 9.21
N LEU A 174 -18.09 0.77 7.90
CA LEU A 174 -17.89 -0.55 7.31
C LEU A 174 -16.47 -1.06 7.56
N GLU A 175 -15.47 -0.20 7.47
CA GLU A 175 -14.06 -0.53 7.69
C GLU A 175 -13.83 -1.02 9.12
N LYS A 176 -14.46 -0.36 10.10
CA LYS A 176 -14.39 -0.74 11.52
C LYS A 176 -15.07 -2.09 11.76
N HIS A 177 -16.23 -2.32 11.16
CA HIS A 177 -16.90 -3.62 11.20
C HIS A 177 -16.07 -4.73 10.55
N ILE A 178 -15.45 -4.48 9.39
CA ILE A 178 -14.60 -5.46 8.72
C ILE A 178 -13.38 -5.81 9.59
N LEU A 179 -12.78 -4.79 10.23
CA LEU A 179 -11.58 -4.98 11.05
C LEU A 179 -11.85 -5.69 12.38
N MET A 180 -12.96 -5.37 13.04
CA MET A 180 -13.37 -5.95 14.32
C MET A 180 -14.24 -7.22 14.18
N GLY A 181 -14.81 -7.42 13.00
CA GLY A 181 -15.74 -8.50 12.70
C GLY A 181 -15.09 -9.87 12.84
N LYS A 182 -15.86 -10.80 13.39
CA LYS A 182 -15.48 -12.21 13.46
C LYS A 182 -16.06 -12.93 12.25
N VAL A 183 -15.19 -13.39 11.36
CA VAL A 183 -15.59 -14.28 10.26
C VAL A 183 -15.70 -15.70 10.79
N GLU A 184 -16.79 -16.41 10.46
CA GLU A 184 -16.95 -17.81 10.81
C GLU A 184 -15.88 -18.69 10.14
N GLY A 185 -15.46 -19.73 10.86
CA GLY A 185 -14.41 -20.66 10.42
C GLY A 185 -13.08 -20.50 11.17
N LYS A 186 -12.16 -21.44 10.92
CA LYS A 186 -10.82 -21.47 11.52
C LYS A 186 -9.77 -21.32 10.43
N ARG A 187 -8.71 -20.56 10.72
CA ARG A 187 -7.54 -20.50 9.83
C ARG A 187 -6.83 -21.85 9.85
N ARG A 188 -6.38 -22.31 8.67
CA ARG A 188 -5.52 -23.49 8.57
C ARG A 188 -4.27 -23.31 9.44
N ARG A 189 -3.85 -24.37 10.14
CA ARG A 189 -2.60 -24.37 10.90
C ARG A 189 -1.40 -24.27 9.95
N GLY A 190 -0.29 -23.69 10.43
CA GLY A 190 0.94 -23.49 9.65
C GLY A 190 1.10 -22.07 9.10
N ARG A 191 1.72 -21.93 7.92
CA ARG A 191 2.05 -20.64 7.29
C ARG A 191 0.84 -20.03 6.59
N ALA A 192 -0.14 -19.58 7.36
CA ALA A 192 -1.31 -18.90 6.83
C ALA A 192 -0.93 -17.51 6.25
N PRO A 193 -1.59 -17.03 5.16
CA PRO A 193 -1.27 -15.73 4.55
C PRO A 193 -1.41 -14.57 5.54
N ALA A 194 -0.38 -13.72 5.66
CA ALA A 194 -0.43 -12.55 6.53
C ALA A 194 -1.62 -11.64 6.21
N ARG A 195 -2.30 -11.14 7.24
CA ARG A 195 -3.34 -10.13 7.12
C ARG A 195 -2.78 -8.75 7.40
N TRP A 196 -3.52 -7.74 6.95
CA TRP A 196 -3.29 -6.35 7.31
C TRP A 196 -3.25 -6.12 8.84
N CYS A 197 -4.12 -6.82 9.59
CA CYS A 197 -4.14 -6.77 11.06
C CYS A 197 -2.87 -7.37 11.69
N ASP A 198 -2.39 -8.50 11.14
CA ASP A 198 -1.18 -9.18 11.65
C ASP A 198 0.06 -8.28 11.48
N GLN A 199 0.10 -7.51 10.38
CA GLN A 199 1.15 -6.53 10.12
C GLN A 199 1.10 -5.35 11.11
N THR A 200 -0.10 -4.88 11.46
CA THR A 200 -0.27 -3.85 12.50
C THR A 200 0.28 -4.32 13.84
N GLN A 201 -0.07 -5.55 14.24
CA GLN A 201 0.43 -6.16 15.47
C GLN A 201 1.95 -6.27 15.45
N SER A 202 2.52 -6.73 14.34
CA SER A 202 3.97 -6.83 14.17
C SER A 202 4.70 -5.48 14.23
N TYR A 203 4.09 -4.40 13.77
CA TYR A 203 4.72 -3.07 13.79
C TYR A 203 4.67 -2.38 15.15
N LEU A 204 3.60 -2.62 15.92
CA LEU A 204 3.40 -1.98 17.21
C LEU A 204 3.82 -2.86 18.39
N GLN A 205 4.01 -4.16 18.17
CA GLN A 205 4.17 -5.17 19.23
C GLN A 205 2.99 -5.15 20.21
N LEU A 206 1.78 -4.88 19.69
CA LEU A 206 0.52 -4.81 20.43
C LEU A 206 -0.49 -5.76 19.82
N ARG A 207 -1.44 -6.24 20.61
CA ARG A 207 -2.63 -6.92 20.08
C ARG A 207 -3.50 -5.91 19.33
N LEU A 208 -4.36 -6.41 18.43
CA LEU A 208 -5.19 -5.53 17.59
C LEU A 208 -6.12 -4.64 18.43
N HIS A 209 -6.73 -5.17 19.50
CA HIS A 209 -7.63 -4.40 20.36
C HIS A 209 -6.89 -3.32 21.15
N GLU A 210 -5.68 -3.60 21.64
CA GLU A 210 -4.81 -2.62 22.30
C GLU A 210 -4.44 -1.51 21.33
N ALA A 211 -4.01 -1.86 20.11
CA ALA A 211 -3.69 -0.89 19.06
C ALA A 211 -4.90 0.01 18.73
N LEU A 212 -6.11 -0.55 18.65
CA LEU A 212 -7.34 0.21 18.42
C LEU A 212 -7.68 1.16 19.59
N HIS A 213 -7.49 0.69 20.83
CA HIS A 213 -7.71 1.51 22.02
C HIS A 213 -6.70 2.66 22.11
N THR A 214 -5.41 2.38 21.92
CA THR A 214 -4.36 3.41 21.87
C THR A 214 -4.59 4.39 20.72
N ALA A 215 -5.14 3.92 19.59
CA ALA A 215 -5.49 4.78 18.48
C ALA A 215 -6.67 5.73 18.75
N ALA A 216 -7.47 5.51 19.79
CA ALA A 216 -8.51 6.45 20.18
C ALA A 216 -7.90 7.80 20.61
N ASP A 217 -6.78 7.78 21.34
CA ASP A 217 -6.03 9.00 21.65
C ASP A 217 -5.19 9.45 20.45
N ARG A 218 -5.59 10.60 19.89
CA ARG A 218 -4.94 11.18 18.71
C ARG A 218 -3.49 11.59 18.98
N SER A 219 -3.16 12.01 20.21
CA SER A 219 -1.83 12.50 20.55
C SER A 219 -0.82 11.35 20.63
N THR A 220 -1.13 10.32 21.42
CA THR A 220 -0.35 9.08 21.51
C THR A 220 -0.23 8.41 20.15
N TRP A 221 -1.34 8.30 19.39
CA TRP A 221 -1.32 7.66 18.08
C TRP A 221 -0.44 8.39 17.06
N ARG A 222 -0.41 9.73 17.12
CA ARG A 222 0.45 10.53 16.24
C ARG A 222 1.92 10.24 16.49
N THR A 223 2.32 9.97 17.72
CA THR A 223 3.70 9.58 18.06
C THR A 223 4.03 8.20 17.53
N LEU A 224 3.16 7.20 17.77
CA LEU A 224 3.39 5.81 17.33
C LEU A 224 3.36 5.62 15.81
N SER A 225 2.55 6.40 15.10
CA SER A 225 2.41 6.29 13.64
C SER A 225 3.44 7.11 12.86
N ARG A 226 4.33 7.87 13.52
CA ARG A 226 5.39 8.61 12.84
C ARG A 226 6.42 7.62 12.25
N PRO A 227 6.96 7.90 11.05
CA PRO A 227 8.09 7.13 10.54
C PRO A 227 9.29 7.30 11.48
N ASN A 228 9.92 6.19 11.89
CA ASN A 228 11.11 6.22 12.73
C ASN A 228 12.24 6.94 11.99
N HIS A 229 12.77 8.01 12.56
CA HIS A 229 13.91 8.73 11.99
C HIS A 229 15.26 8.03 12.23
N ASN A 230 15.28 6.98 13.06
CA ASN A 230 16.51 6.31 13.52
C ASN A 230 16.76 4.94 12.87
N ALA A 231 15.88 4.44 11.98
CA ALA A 231 15.96 3.08 11.44
C ALA A 231 16.93 2.92 10.24
N VAL A 232 17.84 3.87 10.02
CA VAL A 232 18.82 3.83 8.92
C VAL A 232 20.18 3.30 9.37
N ILE A 233 20.34 3.03 10.66
CA ILE A 233 21.55 2.45 11.24
C ILE A 233 21.14 1.18 11.98
N ASP A 234 20.92 0.10 11.21
CA ASP A 234 20.97 -1.30 11.63
C ASP A 234 21.10 -2.18 10.37
#